data_AF-A0A1I1NHM5-F1
#
_entry.id   AF-A0A1I1NHM5-F1
#
_cell.length_a   1.000
_cell.length_b   1.000
_cell.length_c   1.000
_cell.angle_alpha   90.00
_cell.angle_beta   90.00
_cell.angle_gamma   90.00
#
_symmetry.space_group_name_H-M   'P 1'
#
loop_
_entity.id
_entity.type
_entity.pdbx_description
1 polymer ?
#
loop_
_entity_poly.entity_id
_entity_poly.type
_entity_poly.pdbx_seq_one_letter_code
_entity_poly.pdbx_strand_id
1 'polypeptide(L)'
;MTTFDALFFHFFQHYKTKKNNKANSIATFFVTILQCSLLLLLGVFFAGFFSQMHVNTMSAPKAWTLFVLVSVFLYFKNWMQYGGRKRKVLNAKMLKKKKLSYNIWMLWFLPIAILGLAFVLFQVI
;
A
#
# COMPACT_ATOMS: atom_id res chain seq x y z
N MET A 1 4.16 13.31 -8.67
CA MET A 1 3.54 11.98 -8.87
C MET A 1 4.44 11.00 -8.19
N THR A 2 3.93 10.34 -7.16
CA THR A 2 4.63 9.27 -6.44
C THR A 2 4.55 7.98 -7.25
N THR A 3 5.40 6.99 -6.92
CA THR A 3 5.33 5.64 -7.47
C THR A 3 3.97 4.99 -7.19
N PHE A 4 3.40 5.22 -6.00
CA PHE A 4 2.06 4.78 -5.64
C PHE A 4 0.96 5.38 -6.52
N ASP A 5 1.07 6.66 -6.92
CA ASP A 5 0.11 7.27 -7.85
C ASP A 5 0.16 6.54 -9.21
N ALA A 6 1.35 6.21 -9.72
CA ALA A 6 1.48 5.49 -10.99
C ALA A 6 0.87 4.09 -10.93
N LEU A 7 1.09 3.35 -9.83
CA LEU A 7 0.50 2.04 -9.58
C LEU A 7 -1.03 2.12 -9.46
N PHE A 8 -1.54 3.12 -8.71
CA PHE A 8 -2.97 3.39 -8.58
C PHE A 8 -3.63 3.53 -9.95
N PHE A 9 -3.10 4.40 -10.80
CA PHE A 9 -3.72 4.68 -12.10
C PHE A 9 -3.59 3.52 -13.08
N HIS A 10 -2.51 2.74 -13.01
CA HIS A 10 -2.37 1.53 -13.81
C HIS A 10 -3.49 0.53 -13.45
N PHE A 11 -3.70 0.31 -12.16
CA PHE A 11 -4.79 -0.52 -11.65
C PHE A 11 -6.15 0.04 -12.06
N PHE A 12 -6.37 1.33 -11.79
CA PHE A 12 -7.60 2.04 -12.13
C PHE A 12 -7.93 1.93 -13.62
N GLN A 13 -6.96 2.13 -14.51
CA GLN A 13 -7.18 2.08 -15.95
C GLN A 13 -7.57 0.69 -16.41
N HIS A 14 -6.94 -0.37 -15.89
CA HIS A 14 -7.27 -1.76 -16.20
C HIS A 14 -8.72 -2.12 -15.82
N TYR A 15 -9.16 -1.75 -14.61
CA TYR A 15 -10.53 -2.01 -14.16
C TYR A 15 -11.57 -1.03 -14.75
N LYS A 16 -11.14 0.17 -15.15
CA LYS A 16 -12.00 1.16 -15.84
C LYS A 16 -12.31 0.74 -17.27
N THR A 17 -11.36 0.15 -18.01
CA THR A 17 -11.63 -0.45 -19.34
C THR A 17 -12.65 -1.57 -19.28
N LYS A 18 -12.80 -2.23 -18.12
CA LYS A 18 -13.82 -3.24 -17.85
C LYS A 18 -15.17 -2.65 -17.38
N LYS A 19 -15.37 -1.32 -17.55
CA LYS A 19 -16.63 -0.57 -17.33
C LYS A 19 -17.19 -0.60 -15.90
N ASN A 20 -16.34 -0.80 -14.89
CA ASN A 20 -16.81 -0.91 -13.50
C ASN A 20 -16.69 0.43 -12.75
N ASN A 21 -17.83 0.97 -12.28
CA ASN A 21 -17.87 2.16 -11.41
C ASN A 21 -17.08 1.97 -10.10
N LYS A 22 -16.79 0.71 -9.72
CA LYS A 22 -15.99 0.33 -8.55
C LYS A 22 -14.47 0.39 -8.78
N ALA A 23 -13.99 0.65 -9.99
CA ALA A 23 -12.55 0.67 -10.32
C ALA A 23 -11.74 1.62 -9.42
N ASN A 24 -12.32 2.74 -9.01
CA ASN A 24 -11.67 3.68 -8.10
C ASN A 24 -11.48 3.09 -6.70
N SER A 25 -12.54 2.49 -6.15
CA SER A 25 -12.49 1.87 -4.82
C SER A 25 -11.50 0.71 -4.80
N ILE A 26 -11.50 -0.12 -5.85
CA ILE A 26 -10.56 -1.24 -6.01
C ILE A 26 -9.10 -0.74 -6.08
N ALA A 27 -8.82 0.30 -6.86
CA ALA A 27 -7.47 0.86 -6.96
C ALA A 27 -7.00 1.53 -5.66
N THR A 28 -7.89 2.23 -4.96
CA THR A 28 -7.57 2.82 -3.64
C THR A 28 -7.30 1.73 -2.63
N PHE A 29 -8.12 0.68 -2.61
CA PHE A 29 -7.96 -0.48 -1.73
C PHE A 29 -6.62 -1.18 -1.96
N PHE A 30 -6.26 -1.42 -3.22
CA PHE A 30 -4.98 -1.99 -3.59
C PHE A 30 -3.79 -1.17 -3.05
N VAL A 31 -3.78 0.15 -3.28
CA VAL A 31 -2.67 1.00 -2.82
C VAL A 31 -2.60 1.07 -1.30
N THR A 32 -3.74 1.11 -0.61
CA THR A 32 -3.76 1.08 0.84
C THR A 32 -3.23 -0.25 1.38
N ILE A 33 -3.65 -1.40 0.83
CA ILE A 33 -3.09 -2.71 1.22
C ILE A 33 -1.58 -2.74 1.00
N LEU A 34 -1.10 -2.27 -0.15
CA LEU A 34 0.32 -2.25 -0.46
C LEU A 34 1.10 -1.41 0.56
N GLN A 35 0.62 -0.22 0.89
CA GLN A 35 1.26 0.65 1.89
C GLN A 35 1.23 0.04 3.29
N CYS A 36 0.09 -0.55 3.72
CA CYS A 36 0.01 -1.24 5.00
C CYS A 36 0.94 -2.46 5.07
N SER A 37 1.07 -3.21 3.98
CA SER A 37 1.96 -4.38 3.89
C SER A 37 3.43 -3.96 4.03
N LEU A 38 3.84 -2.89 3.34
CA LEU A 38 5.18 -2.31 3.47
C LEU A 38 5.43 -1.79 4.89
N LEU A 39 4.43 -1.15 5.49
CA LEU A 39 4.53 -0.65 6.85
C LEU A 39 4.67 -1.80 7.87
N LEU A 40 3.95 -2.90 7.67
CA LEU A 40 4.05 -4.10 8.50
C LEU A 40 5.44 -4.74 8.34
N LEU A 41 5.92 -4.91 7.11
CA LEU A 41 7.26 -5.44 6.83
C LEU A 41 8.35 -4.64 7.56
N LEU A 42 8.30 -3.31 7.45
CA LEU A 42 9.24 -2.43 8.13
C LEU A 42 9.08 -2.49 9.66
N GLY A 43 7.85 -2.54 10.16
CA GLY A 43 7.57 -2.65 11.59
C GLY A 43 8.14 -3.94 12.20
N VAL A 44 7.94 -5.07 11.53
CA VAL A 44 8.49 -6.37 11.92
C VAL A 44 10.02 -6.35 11.82
N PHE A 45 10.58 -5.83 10.74
CA PHE A 45 12.03 -5.70 10.59
C PHE A 45 12.67 -4.91 11.74
N PHE A 46 12.11 -3.74 12.09
CA PHE A 46 12.60 -2.95 13.22
C PHE A 46 12.39 -3.64 14.57
N ALA A 47 11.30 -4.38 14.76
CA ALA A 47 11.08 -5.14 15.97
C ALA A 47 12.16 -6.21 16.19
N GLY A 48 12.52 -6.95 15.14
CA GLY A 48 13.61 -7.92 15.19
C GLY A 48 14.96 -7.27 15.45
N PHE A 49 15.24 -6.16 14.76
CA PHE A 49 16.47 -5.39 14.96
C PHE A 49 16.61 -4.86 16.40
N PHE A 50 15.55 -4.30 16.98
CA PHE A 50 15.57 -3.81 18.37
C PHE A 50 15.69 -4.92 19.40
N SER A 51 15.10 -6.09 19.13
CA SER A 51 15.28 -7.29 19.95
C SER A 51 16.76 -7.67 20.05
N GLN A 52 17.45 -7.72 18.91
CA GLN A 52 18.88 -8.03 18.86
C GLN A 52 19.75 -6.98 19.56
N MET A 53 19.37 -5.71 19.47
CA MET A 53 20.09 -4.61 20.14
C MET A 53 19.78 -4.47 21.63
N HIS A 54 18.99 -5.36 22.24
CA HIS A 54 18.56 -5.29 23.65
C HIS A 54 17.87 -3.95 24.02
N VAL A 55 17.24 -3.31 23.04
CA VAL A 55 16.54 -2.04 23.26
C VAL A 55 15.11 -2.35 23.70
N ASN A 56 14.82 -2.19 24.99
CA ASN A 56 13.49 -2.36 25.57
C ASN A 56 12.58 -1.15 25.28
N THR A 57 12.36 -0.82 24.01
CA THR A 57 11.62 0.39 23.61
C THR A 57 10.10 0.20 23.64
N MET A 58 9.55 -0.94 23.21
CA MET A 58 8.10 -1.10 23.11
C MET A 58 7.60 -2.55 23.19
N SER A 59 6.61 -2.80 24.05
CA SER A 59 5.90 -4.08 24.15
C SER A 59 5.04 -4.36 22.91
N ALA A 60 4.92 -5.62 22.50
CA ALA A 60 4.16 -6.03 21.32
C ALA A 60 2.72 -5.46 21.21
N PRO A 61 1.90 -5.40 22.28
CA PRO A 61 0.54 -4.84 22.17
C PRO A 61 0.53 -3.37 21.75
N LYS A 62 1.49 -2.57 22.23
CA LYS A 62 1.61 -1.14 21.88
C LYS A 62 2.01 -0.97 20.41
N ALA A 63 2.88 -1.85 19.90
CA ALA A 63 3.28 -1.85 18.49
C ALA A 63 2.10 -2.16 17.56
N TRP A 64 1.30 -3.17 17.90
CA TRP A 64 0.09 -3.49 17.13
C TRP A 64 -0.95 -2.37 17.17
N THR A 65 -1.16 -1.73 18.31
CA THR A 65 -2.04 -0.55 18.42
C THR A 65 -1.57 0.59 17.52
N LEU A 66 -0.27 0.90 17.52
CA LEU A 66 0.30 1.92 16.65
C LEU A 66 0.15 1.55 15.17
N PHE A 67 0.39 0.28 14.83
CA PHE A 67 0.20 -0.24 13.48
C PHE A 67 -1.24 -0.04 12.97
N VAL A 68 -2.23 -0.37 13.78
CA VAL A 68 -3.65 -0.19 13.44
C VAL A 68 -3.97 1.29 13.25
N LEU A 69 -3.51 2.16 14.16
CA LEU A 69 -3.75 3.60 14.07
C LEU A 69 -3.16 4.19 12.78
N VAL A 70 -1.92 3.86 12.45
CA VAL A 70 -1.27 4.34 11.23
C VAL A 70 -1.93 3.75 9.98
N SER A 71 -2.38 2.48 10.02
CA SER A 71 -3.11 1.86 8.92
C SER A 71 -4.43 2.57 8.63
N VAL A 72 -5.19 2.94 9.67
CA VAL A 72 -6.42 3.73 9.54
C VAL A 72 -6.12 5.11 8.96
N PHE A 73 -5.07 5.78 9.45
CA PHE A 73 -4.64 7.07 8.91
C PHE A 73 -4.27 6.98 7.41
N LEU A 74 -3.52 5.95 7.01
CA LEU A 74 -3.16 5.69 5.62
C LEU A 74 -4.40 5.47 4.74
N TYR A 75 -5.38 4.72 5.23
CA TYR A 75 -6.64 4.51 4.52
C TYR A 75 -7.35 5.84 4.24
N PHE A 76 -7.55 6.68 5.26
CA PHE A 76 -8.20 7.98 5.08
C PHE A 76 -7.40 8.90 4.16
N LYS A 77 -6.07 8.95 4.31
CA LYS A 77 -5.18 9.72 3.45
C LYS A 77 -5.34 9.31 1.98
N ASN A 78 -5.27 8.02 1.69
CA ASN A 78 -5.40 7.50 0.32
C ASN A 78 -6.80 7.73 -0.24
N TRP A 79 -7.84 7.52 0.57
CA TRP A 79 -9.22 7.79 0.14
C TRP A 79 -9.41 9.25 -0.28
N MET A 80 -8.88 10.19 0.49
CA MET A 80 -8.93 11.62 0.17
C MET A 80 -8.05 11.99 -1.04
N GLN A 81 -6.87 11.37 -1.20
CA GLN A 81 -5.95 11.63 -2.31
C GLN A 81 -6.50 11.16 -3.66
N TYR A 82 -7.09 9.97 -3.69
CA TYR A 82 -7.66 9.36 -4.89
C TYR A 82 -9.16 9.64 -5.06
N GLY A 83 -9.73 10.51 -4.20
CA GLY A 83 -11.09 11.00 -4.26
C GLY A 83 -11.24 12.34 -5.01
N GLY A 84 -12.46 12.60 -5.49
CA GLY A 84 -12.92 13.93 -5.92
C GLY A 84 -12.04 14.67 -6.94
N ARG A 85 -11.67 15.92 -6.63
CA ARG A 85 -10.96 16.86 -7.52
C ARG A 85 -9.49 16.48 -7.73
N LYS A 86 -8.80 15.99 -6.68
CA LYS A 86 -7.39 15.57 -6.75
C LYS A 86 -7.18 14.42 -7.75
N ARG A 87 -8.09 13.46 -7.78
CA ARG A 87 -8.11 12.38 -8.80
C ARG A 87 -8.16 12.93 -10.22
N LYS A 88 -9.04 13.89 -10.52
CA LYS A 88 -9.19 14.46 -11.88
C LYS A 88 -7.88 15.11 -12.35
N VAL A 89 -7.22 15.85 -11.46
CA VAL A 89 -5.92 16.48 -11.74
C VAL A 89 -4.83 15.43 -11.99
N LEU A 90 -4.76 14.38 -11.16
CA LEU A 90 -3.78 13.32 -11.32
C LEU A 90 -4.03 12.48 -12.59
N ASN A 91 -5.29 12.23 -12.94
CA ASN A 91 -5.66 11.52 -14.17
C ASN A 91 -5.27 12.31 -15.43
N ALA A 92 -5.49 13.63 -15.42
CA ALA A 92 -5.08 14.51 -16.52
C ALA A 92 -3.54 14.50 -16.71
N LYS A 93 -2.78 14.45 -15.62
CA LYS A 93 -1.32 14.31 -15.65
C LYS A 93 -0.87 12.93 -16.17
N MET A 94 -1.65 11.87 -15.92
CA MET A 94 -1.36 10.51 -16.37
C MET A 94 -1.68 10.25 -17.83
N LEU A 95 -2.71 10.90 -18.39
CA LEU A 95 -3.02 10.83 -19.82
C LEU A 95 -1.85 11.29 -20.71
N LYS A 96 -0.99 12.18 -20.18
CA LYS A 96 0.22 12.66 -20.87
C LYS A 96 1.42 11.70 -20.77
N LYS A 97 1.34 10.63 -19.97
CA LYS A 97 2.43 9.67 -19.78
C LYS A 97 2.14 8.36 -20.54
N LYS A 98 3.21 7.73 -21.05
CA LYS A 98 3.16 6.44 -21.74
C LYS A 98 2.49 5.39 -20.84
N LYS A 99 1.56 4.61 -21.40
CA LYS A 99 0.87 3.54 -20.64
C LYS A 99 1.91 2.54 -20.14
N LEU A 100 2.00 2.39 -18.82
CA LEU A 100 2.69 1.24 -18.21
C LEU A 100 1.93 -0.02 -18.67
N SER A 101 2.65 -1.05 -19.13
CA SER A 101 2.08 -2.34 -19.55
C SER A 101 2.48 -3.43 -18.56
N TYR A 102 2.24 -3.22 -17.26
CA TYR A 102 2.51 -4.26 -16.27
C TYR A 102 1.37 -5.26 -16.22
N ASN A 103 1.69 -6.53 -15.94
CA ASN A 103 0.67 -7.54 -15.74
C ASN A 103 -0.10 -7.26 -14.43
N ILE A 104 -1.43 -7.22 -14.48
CA ILE A 104 -2.28 -6.96 -13.30
C ILE A 104 -2.10 -8.03 -12.22
N TRP A 105 -1.77 -9.27 -12.62
CA TRP A 105 -1.49 -10.38 -11.71
C TRP A 105 -0.20 -10.15 -10.92
N MET A 106 0.83 -9.61 -11.56
CA MET A 106 2.08 -9.26 -10.90
C MET A 106 1.87 -8.14 -9.88
N LEU A 107 0.98 -7.19 -10.19
CA LEU A 107 0.61 -6.11 -9.26
C LEU A 107 -0.11 -6.65 -8.02
N TRP A 108 -1.05 -7.58 -8.17
CA TRP A 108 -1.71 -8.25 -7.05
C TRP A 108 -0.77 -9.13 -6.23
N PHE A 109 0.20 -9.77 -6.88
CA PHE A 109 1.21 -10.58 -6.20
C PHE A 109 2.13 -9.74 -5.31
N LEU A 110 2.41 -8.49 -5.68
CA LEU A 110 3.32 -7.61 -4.93
C LEU A 110 2.97 -7.48 -3.43
N PRO A 111 1.75 -7.06 -3.01
CA PRO A 111 1.40 -7.01 -1.59
C PRO A 111 1.43 -8.40 -0.93
N ILE A 112 1.06 -9.47 -1.64
CA ILE A 112 1.09 -10.84 -1.10
C ILE A 112 2.53 -11.27 -0.80
N ALA A 113 3.46 -11.01 -1.72
CA ALA A 113 4.88 -11.30 -1.54
C ALA A 113 5.47 -10.53 -0.36
N ILE A 114 5.10 -9.24 -0.21
CA ILE A 114 5.53 -8.41 0.93
C ILE A 114 5.00 -8.97 2.25
N LEU A 115 3.74 -9.40 2.31
CA LEU A 115 3.17 -10.04 3.49
C LEU A 115 3.85 -11.37 3.81
N GLY A 116 4.17 -12.18 2.79
CA GLY A 116 4.94 -13.41 2.95
C GLY A 116 6.32 -13.16 3.55
N LEU A 117 7.05 -12.16 3.04
CA LEU A 117 8.34 -11.74 3.61
C LEU A 117 8.20 -11.26 5.05
N ALA A 118 7.16 -10.46 5.34
CA ALA A 118 6.92 -9.98 6.68
C ALA A 118 6.59 -11.11 7.66
N PHE A 119 5.86 -12.13 7.22
CA PHE A 119 5.58 -13.33 8.01
C PHE A 119 6.85 -14.14 8.29
N VAL A 120 7.70 -14.34 7.29
CA VAL A 120 8.99 -15.03 7.48
C VAL A 120 9.86 -14.27 8.48
N LEU A 121 9.98 -12.94 8.36
CA LEU A 121 10.71 -12.14 9.32
C LEU A 121 10.09 -12.21 10.72
N PHE A 122 8.75 -12.23 10.82
CA PHE A 122 8.07 -12.32 12.10
C PHE A 122 8.34 -13.65 12.81
N GLN A 123 8.52 -14.75 12.08
CA GLN A 123 8.90 -16.04 12.67
C GLN A 123 10.34 -16.08 13.22
N VAL A 124 11.21 -15.20 12.72
CA VAL A 124 12.63 -15.15 13.11
C VAL A 124 12.85 -14.33 14.39
N ILE A 125 11.86 -13.53 14.79
CA ILE A 125 11.88 -12.67 15.97
C ILE A 125 11.39 -13.46 17.19
#